data_AF-F3B8E4-F1
#
_entry.id   AF-F3B8E4-F1
#
_cell.length_a   1.000
_cell.length_b   1.000
_cell.length_c   1.000
_cell.angle_alpha   90.00
_cell.angle_beta   90.00
_cell.angle_gamma   90.00
#
_symmetry.space_group_name_H-M   'P 1'
#
loop_
_entity.id
_entity.type
_entity.pdbx_description
1 polymer ?
#
loop_
_entity_poly.entity_id
_entity_poly.type
_entity_poly.pdbx_seq_one_letter_code
_entity_poly.pdbx_strand_id
1 'polypeptide(L)'
;MLEQELTNLQIYISKRNQGQTDEQVINHITKINNKTPLTQEEWHELIFPSCNNGYVEILRFILSNIQCLNNVKEYMRHTVYGRNKNINDERIEVLKEFMVLCQDLVQVKMRFSSS
;
A
#
# COMPACT_ATOMS: atom_id res chain seq x y z
N MET A 1 16.96 -4.52 2.56
CA MET A 1 16.62 -5.78 3.25
C MET A 1 17.03 -6.97 2.37
N LEU A 2 17.13 -8.21 2.88
CA LEU A 2 17.27 -9.37 1.97
C LEU A 2 15.94 -9.66 1.27
N GLU A 3 15.96 -10.09 0.00
CA GLU A 3 14.75 -10.40 -0.79
C GLU A 3 13.80 -11.37 -0.06
N GLN A 4 14.36 -12.36 0.63
CA GLN A 4 13.60 -13.33 1.41
C GLN A 4 12.88 -12.70 2.61
N GLU A 5 13.50 -11.72 3.27
CA GLU A 5 12.90 -11.01 4.40
C GLU A 5 11.75 -10.10 3.93
N LEU A 6 11.91 -9.45 2.77
CA LEU A 6 10.85 -8.65 2.14
C LEU A 6 9.67 -9.54 1.73
N THR A 7 9.95 -10.69 1.13
CA THR A 7 8.94 -11.70 0.79
C THR A 7 8.19 -12.17 2.05
N ASN A 8 8.91 -12.41 3.15
CA ASN A 8 8.28 -12.81 4.42
C ASN A 8 7.38 -11.69 4.97
N LEU A 9 7.77 -10.42 4.82
CA LEU A 9 6.96 -9.28 5.22
C LEU A 9 5.69 -9.13 4.36
N GLN A 10 5.81 -9.29 3.04
CA GLN A 10 4.67 -9.31 2.13
C GLN A 10 3.68 -10.44 2.47
N ILE A 11 4.19 -11.63 2.79
CA ILE A 11 3.39 -12.78 3.24
C ILE A 11 2.71 -12.47 4.57
N TYR A 12 3.44 -11.86 5.53
CA TYR A 12 2.89 -11.48 6.83
C TYR A 12 1.71 -10.52 6.71
N ILE A 13 1.81 -9.53 5.82
CA ILE A 13 0.69 -8.63 5.52
C ILE A 13 -0.43 -9.41 4.82
N SER A 14 -0.12 -10.18 3.78
CA SER A 14 -1.11 -10.84 2.92
C SER A 14 -1.90 -11.94 3.64
N LYS A 15 -1.24 -12.73 4.49
CA LYS A 15 -1.79 -13.89 5.19
C LYS A 15 -1.91 -13.65 6.69
N ARG A 16 -2.34 -12.44 7.08
CA ARG A 16 -2.55 -12.09 8.48
C ARG A 16 -3.43 -13.14 9.17
N ASN A 17 -3.08 -13.47 10.42
CA ASN A 17 -3.83 -14.48 11.19
C ASN A 17 -5.22 -13.94 11.56
N GLN A 18 -6.18 -14.84 11.76
CA GLN A 18 -7.52 -14.46 12.22
C GLN A 18 -7.43 -13.76 13.59
N GLY A 19 -7.92 -12.52 13.67
CA GLY A 19 -7.87 -11.68 14.87
C GLY A 19 -6.68 -10.73 14.96
N GLN A 20 -5.76 -10.74 13.98
CA GLN A 20 -4.69 -9.76 13.91
C GLN A 20 -5.21 -8.39 13.46
N THR A 21 -4.93 -7.34 14.23
CA THR A 21 -5.38 -5.97 13.95
C THR A 21 -4.44 -5.23 13.00
N ASP A 22 -4.94 -4.19 12.33
CA ASP A 22 -4.10 -3.34 11.46
C ASP A 22 -2.95 -2.69 12.25
N GLU A 23 -3.21 -2.27 13.48
CA GLU A 23 -2.20 -1.73 14.40
C GLU A 23 -1.06 -2.72 14.66
N GLN A 24 -1.39 -4.00 14.89
CA GLN A 24 -0.37 -5.04 15.07
C GLN A 24 0.49 -5.23 13.82
N VAL A 25 -0.11 -5.16 12.63
CA VAL A 25 0.63 -5.24 11.37
C VAL A 25 1.54 -4.02 11.19
N ILE A 26 1.02 -2.81 11.41
CA ILE A 26 1.78 -1.55 11.33
C ILE A 26 2.95 -1.54 12.32
N ASN A 27 2.72 -1.96 13.56
CA ASN A 27 3.77 -2.08 14.58
C ASN A 27 4.84 -3.08 14.17
N HIS A 28 4.47 -4.18 13.51
CA HIS A 28 5.43 -5.14 12.99
C HIS A 28 6.29 -4.55 11.86
N ILE A 29 5.66 -3.90 10.88
CA ILE A 29 6.38 -3.22 9.78
C ILE A 29 7.33 -2.16 10.36
N THR A 30 6.84 -1.34 11.29
CA THR A 30 7.63 -0.30 11.97
C THR A 30 8.84 -0.89 12.69
N LYS A 31 8.65 -2.00 13.42
CA LYS A 31 9.74 -2.68 14.13
C LYS A 31 10.80 -3.22 13.17
N ILE A 32 10.40 -3.72 12.01
CA ILE A 32 11.32 -4.18 10.97
C ILE A 32 12.08 -2.98 10.39
N ASN A 33 11.36 -1.94 9.96
CA ASN A 33 11.95 -0.74 9.37
C ASN A 33 12.93 -0.03 10.33
N ASN A 34 12.65 -0.02 11.63
CA ASN A 34 13.56 0.55 12.63
C ASN A 34 14.86 -0.26 12.81
N LYS A 35 14.86 -1.55 12.49
CA LYS A 35 16.06 -2.40 12.55
C LYS A 35 16.84 -2.36 11.25
N THR A 36 16.12 -2.47 10.13
CA THR A 36 16.64 -2.48 8.78
C THR A 36 15.73 -1.59 7.93
N PRO A 37 16.07 -0.31 7.74
CA PRO A 37 15.26 0.62 6.99
C PRO A 37 14.94 0.10 5.58
N LEU A 38 13.66 0.18 5.23
CA LEU A 38 13.15 -0.17 3.92
C LEU A 38 13.54 0.93 2.91
N THR A 39 13.98 0.52 1.72
CA THR A 39 14.16 1.45 0.60
C THR A 39 12.81 1.89 0.03
N GLN A 40 12.81 2.89 -0.84
CA GLN A 40 11.58 3.33 -1.50
C GLN A 40 11.00 2.21 -2.38
N GLU A 41 11.83 1.44 -3.07
CA GLU A 41 11.40 0.28 -3.87
C GLU A 41 10.74 -0.78 -2.99
N GLU A 42 11.34 -1.09 -1.83
CA GLU A 42 10.80 -2.08 -0.89
C GLU A 42 9.46 -1.62 -0.30
N TRP A 43 9.29 -0.32 -0.01
CA TRP A 43 8.00 0.24 0.39
C TRP A 43 6.91 0.09 -0.69
N HIS A 44 7.25 0.33 -1.95
CA HIS A 44 6.32 0.14 -3.06
C HIS A 44 5.85 -1.32 -3.19
N GLU A 45 6.75 -2.27 -2.92
CA GLU A 45 6.41 -3.69 -2.93
C GLU A 45 5.40 -4.11 -1.86
N LEU A 46 5.30 -3.38 -0.75
CA LEU A 46 4.30 -3.64 0.30
C LEU A 46 2.87 -3.18 -0.06
N ILE A 47 2.71 -2.40 -1.13
CA ILE A 47 1.40 -1.92 -1.59
C ILE A 47 0.51 -3.10 -2.03
N PHE A 48 1.07 -4.04 -2.79
CA PHE A 48 0.29 -5.13 -3.40
C PHE A 48 -0.45 -6.03 -2.38
N PRO A 49 0.18 -6.47 -1.26
CA PRO A 49 -0.52 -7.15 -0.17
C PRO A 49 -1.75 -6.41 0.34
N SER A 50 -1.67 -5.08 0.50
CA SER A 50 -2.76 -4.26 1.02
C SER A 50 -3.89 -4.10 0.00
N CYS A 51 -3.53 -3.91 -1.28
CA CYS A 51 -4.49 -3.88 -2.39
C CYS A 51 -5.28 -5.18 -2.52
N ASN A 52 -4.59 -6.31 -2.48
CA ASN A 52 -5.21 -7.62 -2.68
C ASN A 52 -6.21 -7.98 -1.58
N ASN A 53 -6.07 -7.43 -0.39
CA ASN A 53 -6.90 -7.80 0.77
C ASN A 53 -7.80 -6.66 1.28
N GLY A 54 -7.77 -5.49 0.67
CA GLY A 54 -8.59 -4.35 1.10
C GLY A 54 -8.12 -3.71 2.40
N TYR A 55 -6.83 -3.78 2.74
CA TYR A 55 -6.33 -3.24 4.00
C TYR A 55 -6.03 -1.74 3.90
N VAL A 56 -7.07 -0.92 4.07
CA VAL A 56 -7.01 0.55 3.90
C VAL A 56 -6.02 1.21 4.86
N GLU A 57 -6.09 0.92 6.15
CA GLU A 57 -5.22 1.59 7.14
C GLU A 57 -3.75 1.20 6.98
N ILE A 58 -3.49 -0.07 6.65
CA ILE A 58 -2.14 -0.55 6.35
C ILE A 58 -1.61 0.13 5.07
N LEU A 59 -2.45 0.29 4.05
CA LEU A 59 -2.09 1.00 2.83
C LEU A 59 -1.74 2.47 3.11
N ARG A 60 -2.57 3.19 3.88
CA ARG A 60 -2.30 4.59 4.25
C ARG A 60 -0.96 4.73 4.96
N PHE A 61 -0.67 3.82 5.90
CA PHE A 61 0.62 3.79 6.58
C PHE A 61 1.78 3.58 5.59
N ILE A 62 1.68 2.60 4.68
CA ILE A 62 2.71 2.35 3.66
C ILE A 62 2.91 3.58 2.78
N LEU A 63 1.83 4.19 2.28
CA LEU A 63 1.88 5.38 1.44
C LEU A 63 2.53 6.56 2.14
N SER A 64 2.32 6.73 3.45
CA SER A 64 2.96 7.80 4.23
C SER A 64 4.50 7.68 4.32
N ASN A 65 5.05 6.51 4.00
CA ASN A 65 6.49 6.26 3.96
C ASN A 65 7.09 6.31 2.54
N ILE A 66 6.26 6.57 1.53
CA ILE A 66 6.68 6.67 0.14
C ILE A 66 6.77 8.15 -0.28
N GLN A 67 7.92 8.54 -0.79
CA GLN A 67 8.19 9.92 -1.22
C GLN A 67 7.55 10.26 -2.57
N CYS A 68 7.51 9.31 -3.50
CA CYS A 68 6.98 9.52 -4.84
C CYS A 68 6.33 8.25 -5.39
N LEU A 69 5.05 8.34 -5.79
CA LEU A 69 4.31 7.22 -6.35
C LEU A 69 4.32 7.27 -7.88
N ASN A 70 5.11 6.40 -8.52
CA ASN A 70 5.28 6.46 -9.99
C ASN A 70 4.31 5.54 -10.78
N ASN A 71 3.59 4.63 -10.10
CA ASN A 71 2.82 3.57 -10.75
C ASN A 71 1.38 3.42 -10.22
N VAL A 72 0.71 4.52 -9.84
CA VAL A 72 -0.65 4.52 -9.24
C VAL A 72 -1.64 3.66 -10.05
N LYS A 73 -1.63 3.78 -11.38
CA LYS A 73 -2.53 3.02 -12.28
C LYS A 73 -2.34 1.52 -12.18
N GLU A 74 -1.12 1.04 -11.97
CA GLU A 74 -0.81 -0.37 -11.78
C GLU A 74 -1.37 -0.85 -10.44
N TYR A 75 -1.15 -0.09 -9.36
CA TYR A 75 -1.72 -0.42 -8.04
C TYR A 75 -3.25 -0.49 -8.08
N MET A 76 -3.92 0.44 -8.75
CA MET A 76 -5.38 0.40 -8.95
C MET A 76 -5.85 -0.84 -9.73
N ARG A 77 -5.06 -1.37 -10.67
CA ARG A 77 -5.42 -2.63 -11.35
C ARG A 77 -5.37 -3.79 -10.35
N HIS A 78 -4.35 -3.83 -9.51
CA HIS A 78 -4.21 -4.90 -8.52
C HIS A 78 -5.34 -4.91 -7.47
N THR A 79 -6.00 -3.78 -7.20
CA THR A 79 -7.14 -3.74 -6.27
C THR A 79 -8.41 -4.34 -6.86
N VAL A 80 -8.61 -4.25 -8.18
CA VAL A 80 -9.85 -4.69 -8.86
C VAL A 80 -9.79 -6.11 -9.43
N TYR A 81 -8.60 -6.71 -9.58
CA TYR A 81 -8.42 -8.02 -10.24
C TYR A 81 -8.64 -9.26 -9.35
N GLY A 82 -9.02 -9.10 -8.08
CA GLY A 82 -9.11 -10.23 -7.17
C GLY A 82 -10.45 -10.97 -7.18
N ARG A 83 -10.42 -12.30 -7.15
CA ARG A 83 -11.62 -13.18 -7.25
C ARG A 83 -12.49 -13.30 -5.99
N ASN A 84 -12.06 -12.74 -4.85
CA ASN A 84 -12.77 -12.86 -3.59
C ASN A 84 -13.86 -11.77 -3.46
N LYS A 85 -15.12 -12.15 -3.69
CA LYS A 85 -16.27 -11.23 -3.62
C LYS A 85 -16.52 -10.66 -2.22
N ASN A 86 -16.08 -11.35 -1.17
CA ASN A 86 -16.35 -10.98 0.23
C ASN A 86 -15.49 -9.82 0.73
N ILE A 87 -14.55 -9.31 -0.08
CA ILE A 87 -13.65 -8.19 0.27
C ILE A 87 -13.70 -7.04 -0.74
N ASN A 88 -14.75 -7.01 -1.57
CA ASN A 88 -14.86 -6.03 -2.64
C ASN A 88 -15.10 -4.61 -2.12
N ASP A 89 -15.84 -4.46 -1.02
CA ASP A 89 -16.12 -3.14 -0.43
C ASP A 89 -14.84 -2.53 0.15
N GLU A 90 -14.03 -3.32 0.85
CA GLU A 90 -12.74 -2.88 1.38
C GLU A 90 -11.74 -2.54 0.27
N ARG A 91 -11.77 -3.27 -0.85
CA ARG A 91 -10.97 -2.95 -2.04
C ARG A 91 -11.45 -1.68 -2.74
N ILE A 92 -12.74 -1.39 -2.70
CA ILE A 92 -13.28 -0.10 -3.17
C ILE A 92 -12.74 1.04 -2.30
N GLU A 93 -12.67 0.87 -0.98
CA GLU A 93 -12.05 1.88 -0.10
C GLU A 93 -10.57 2.09 -0.43
N VAL A 94 -9.81 1.02 -0.65
CA VAL A 94 -8.43 1.13 -1.13
C VAL A 94 -8.35 1.88 -2.48
N LEU A 95 -9.27 1.60 -3.41
CA LEU A 95 -9.31 2.28 -4.70
C LEU A 95 -9.57 3.78 -4.54
N LYS A 96 -10.43 4.19 -3.60
CA LYS A 96 -10.70 5.59 -3.29
C LYS A 96 -9.44 6.32 -2.82
N GLU A 97 -8.61 5.70 -1.99
CA GLU A 97 -7.33 6.28 -1.56
C GLU A 97 -6.42 6.61 -2.76
N PHE A 98 -6.30 5.69 -3.72
CA PHE A 98 -5.54 5.96 -4.94
C PHE A 98 -6.16 7.03 -5.85
N MET A 99 -7.49 7.12 -5.87
CA MET A 99 -8.19 8.18 -6.63
C MET A 99 -7.91 9.57 -6.05
N VAL A 100 -7.89 9.72 -4.72
CA VAL A 100 -7.51 10.98 -4.06
C VAL A 100 -6.09 11.38 -4.45
N LEU A 101 -5.14 10.45 -4.36
CA LEU A 101 -3.75 10.70 -4.79
C LEU A 101 -3.64 11.12 -6.27
N CYS A 102 -4.45 10.53 -7.15
CA CYS A 102 -4.48 10.95 -8.55
C CYS A 102 -5.02 12.37 -8.74
N GLN A 103 -6.04 12.78 -7.97
CA GLN A 103 -6.60 14.12 -8.04
C GLN A 103 -5.57 15.18 -7.59
N ASP A 104 -4.83 14.90 -6.52
CA ASP A 104 -3.78 15.79 -6.02
C ASP A 104 -2.65 15.97 -7.05
N LEU A 105 -2.23 14.89 -7.71
CA LEU A 105 -1.23 14.96 -8.79
C LEU A 105 -1.70 15.80 -9.99
N VAL A 106 -2.98 15.75 -10.33
CA VAL A 106 -3.57 16.57 -11.41
C VAL A 106 -3.61 18.04 -11.02
N GLN A 107 -4.00 18.36 -9.78
CA GLN A 107 -4.03 19.74 -9.29
C GLN A 107 -2.62 20.36 -9.21
N VAL A 108 -1.62 19.58 -8.80
CA VAL A 108 -0.21 20.02 -8.79
C VAL A 108 0.29 20.29 -10.20
N LYS A 109 0.04 19.41 -11.17
CA LYS A 109 0.44 19.63 -12.58
C LYS A 109 -0.19 20.88 -13.19
N MET A 110 -1.46 21.18 -12.90
CA MET A 110 -2.11 22.39 -13.42
C MET A 110 -1.49 23.69 -12.87
N ARG A 111 -1.05 23.71 -11.60
CA ARG A 111 -0.37 24.88 -11.00
C ARG A 111 0.98 25.19 -11.62
N PHE A 112 1.73 24.18 -12.07
CA PHE A 112 3.05 24.37 -12.70
C PHE A 112 3.01 24.56 -14.22
N SER A 113 1.87 24.28 -14.86
CA SER A 113 1.68 24.48 -16.32
C SER A 113 1.14 25.88 -16.67
N SER A 114 0.91 26.71 -15.64
CA SER A 114 0.34 28.06 -15.77
C SER A 114 1.38 29.16 -15.51
N SER A 115 2.68 28.81 -15.47
CA SER A 115 3.80 29.68 -15.13
C SER A 115 4.74 29.89 -16.32
#